data_AF-A0A935QCW3-F1
#
_entry.id   AF-A0A935QCW3-F1
#
_cell.length_a   1.000
_cell.length_b   1.000
_cell.length_c   1.000
_cell.angle_alpha   90.00
_cell.angle_beta   90.00
_cell.angle_gamma   90.00
#
_symmetry.space_group_name_H-M   'P 1'
#
loop_
_entity.id
_entity.type
_entity.pdbx_description
1 polymer ?
#
loop_
_entity_poly.entity_id
_entity_poly.type
_entity_poly.pdbx_seq_one_letter_code
_entity_poly.pdbx_strand_id
1 'polypeptide(L)'
;MILLLALAAPSVPAAAGEEPNARLVAAKALFERYMTLERAFDPAVADLYADSATVRNLRRYPTGQVREMKLEGARYKALLVASLPTAKERGDLSAYTDVAYEVLATGEVAITATRYSELKQYSSPLALRIAPQADGVWRIVEETGESQP
;
A
#
# COMPACT_ATOMS: atom_id res chain seq x y z
N MET A 1 41.53 -35.39 34.62
CA MET A 1 40.08 -35.22 34.91
C MET A 1 39.73 -33.80 34.51
N ILE A 2 39.08 -33.63 33.36
CA ILE A 2 38.87 -32.34 32.66
C ILE A 2 37.70 -31.61 33.33
N LEU A 3 37.93 -30.38 33.80
CA LEU A 3 36.88 -29.47 34.25
C LEU A 3 36.50 -28.58 33.05
N LEU A 4 35.36 -28.86 32.44
CA LEU A 4 34.84 -28.13 31.29
C LEU A 4 34.06 -26.91 31.78
N LEU A 5 34.56 -25.71 31.45
CA LEU A 5 33.85 -24.44 31.65
C LEU A 5 32.71 -24.35 30.62
N ALA A 6 31.47 -24.37 31.07
CA ALA A 6 30.31 -24.15 30.21
C ALA A 6 30.13 -22.65 29.94
N LEU A 7 30.44 -22.20 28.72
CA LEU A 7 30.04 -20.88 28.24
C LEU A 7 28.53 -20.88 27.98
N ALA A 8 27.77 -20.14 28.80
CA ALA A 8 26.39 -19.80 28.49
C ALA A 8 26.37 -18.70 27.42
N ALA A 9 25.86 -19.01 26.23
CA ALA A 9 25.60 -18.00 25.20
C ALA A 9 24.29 -17.26 25.53
N PRO A 10 24.23 -15.92 25.35
CA PRO A 10 22.99 -15.17 25.53
C PRO A 10 22.03 -15.45 24.38
N SER A 11 20.81 -15.86 24.73
CA SER A 11 19.68 -15.96 23.81
C SER A 11 19.18 -14.55 23.44
N VAL A 12 19.42 -14.16 22.18
CA VAL A 12 18.79 -12.97 21.58
C VAL A 12 17.32 -13.31 21.34
N PRO A 13 16.34 -12.50 21.79
CA PRO A 13 14.94 -12.74 21.48
C PRO A 13 14.74 -12.53 19.98
N ALA A 14 14.38 -13.61 19.28
CA ALA A 14 13.90 -13.53 17.92
C ALA A 14 12.62 -12.68 17.93
N ALA A 15 12.67 -11.50 17.29
CA ALA A 15 11.48 -10.78 16.91
C ALA A 15 10.60 -11.78 16.15
N ALA A 16 9.40 -12.04 16.68
CA ALA A 16 8.48 -13.07 16.19
C ALA A 16 8.27 -12.89 14.68
N GLY A 17 8.94 -13.76 13.93
CA GLY A 17 8.93 -13.77 12.48
C GLY A 17 7.60 -14.32 12.03
N GLU A 18 6.70 -13.45 11.62
CA GLU A 18 5.65 -13.86 10.70
C GLU A 18 6.35 -14.40 9.43
N GLU A 19 6.10 -15.65 9.06
CA GLU A 19 6.75 -16.28 7.92
C GLU A 19 6.54 -15.41 6.66
N PRO A 20 7.56 -15.21 5.80
CA PRO A 20 7.42 -14.41 4.57
C PRO A 20 6.19 -14.77 3.73
N ASN A 21 5.78 -16.04 3.76
CA ASN A 21 4.57 -16.53 3.12
C ASN A 21 3.28 -15.88 3.67
N ALA A 22 3.13 -15.75 5.00
CA ALA A 22 1.95 -15.16 5.61
C ALA A 22 1.79 -13.67 5.24
N ARG A 23 2.90 -12.93 5.18
CA ARG A 23 2.90 -11.53 4.76
C ARG A 23 2.47 -11.36 3.31
N LEU A 24 2.96 -12.23 2.42
CA LEU A 24 2.56 -12.23 1.01
C LEU A 24 1.08 -12.58 0.84
N VAL A 25 0.55 -13.50 1.64
CA VAL A 25 -0.89 -13.82 1.66
C VAL A 25 -1.71 -12.59 2.10
N ALA A 26 -1.30 -11.91 3.17
CA ALA A 26 -1.95 -10.70 3.65
C ALA A 26 -1.93 -9.58 2.59
N ALA A 27 -0.81 -9.40 1.90
CA ALA A 27 -0.66 -8.40 0.85
C ALA A 27 -1.57 -8.66 -0.36
N LYS A 28 -1.64 -9.90 -0.82
CA LYS A 28 -2.54 -10.31 -1.90
C LYS A 28 -4.00 -10.07 -1.52
N ALA A 29 -4.39 -10.52 -0.33
CA ALA A 29 -5.76 -10.33 0.17
C ALA A 29 -6.14 -8.85 0.30
N LEU A 30 -5.23 -8.02 0.80
CA LEU A 30 -5.44 -6.57 0.90
C LEU A 30 -5.61 -5.94 -0.48
N PHE A 31 -4.74 -6.29 -1.45
CA PHE A 31 -4.79 -5.71 -2.79
C PHE A 31 -6.02 -6.17 -3.59
N GLU A 32 -6.43 -7.43 -3.45
CA GLU A 32 -7.69 -7.94 -4.02
C GLU A 32 -8.90 -7.20 -3.45
N ARG A 33 -8.91 -6.96 -2.13
CA ARG A 33 -9.96 -6.17 -1.47
C ARG A 33 -9.95 -4.72 -1.94
N TYR A 34 -8.78 -4.11 -2.08
CA TYR A 34 -8.61 -2.76 -2.63
C TYR A 34 -9.24 -2.64 -4.03
N MET A 35 -8.88 -3.53 -4.96
CA MET A 35 -9.46 -3.53 -6.32
C MET A 35 -10.98 -3.74 -6.32
N THR A 36 -11.47 -4.62 -5.44
CA THR A 36 -12.91 -4.91 -5.33
C THR A 36 -13.69 -3.69 -4.84
N LEU A 37 -13.20 -3.03 -3.79
CA LEU A 37 -13.87 -1.86 -3.21
C LEU A 37 -13.79 -0.64 -4.13
N GLU A 38 -12.66 -0.41 -4.79
CA GLU A 38 -12.54 0.66 -5.79
C GLU A 38 -13.52 0.48 -6.93
N ARG A 39 -13.61 -0.74 -7.50
CA ARG A 39 -14.54 -1.03 -8.60
C ARG A 39 -16.00 -0.86 -8.19
N ALA A 40 -16.32 -1.10 -6.92
CA ALA A 40 -17.66 -0.92 -6.37
C ALA A 40 -17.96 0.55 -5.96
N PHE A 41 -16.96 1.44 -5.99
CA PHE A 41 -17.01 2.76 -5.37
C PHE A 41 -17.44 2.70 -3.89
N ASP A 42 -16.98 1.67 -3.18
CA ASP A 42 -17.37 1.40 -1.79
C ASP A 42 -16.51 2.26 -0.82
N PRO A 43 -17.12 3.08 0.06
CA PRO A 43 -16.40 3.91 1.02
C PRO A 43 -15.48 3.12 1.96
N ALA A 44 -15.70 1.82 2.16
CA ALA A 44 -14.82 0.96 2.95
C ALA A 44 -13.40 0.84 2.36
N VAL A 45 -13.16 1.29 1.12
CA VAL A 45 -11.79 1.41 0.57
C VAL A 45 -10.90 2.31 1.46
N ALA A 46 -11.48 3.32 2.11
CA ALA A 46 -10.75 4.19 3.02
C ALA A 46 -10.24 3.46 4.28
N ASP A 47 -10.91 2.39 4.71
CA ASP A 47 -10.51 1.62 5.89
C ASP A 47 -9.26 0.76 5.64
N LEU A 48 -8.86 0.59 4.38
CA LEU A 48 -7.62 -0.08 4.01
C LEU A 48 -6.39 0.77 4.31
N TYR A 49 -6.56 2.08 4.53
CA TYR A 49 -5.47 3.00 4.85
C TYR A 49 -5.31 3.18 6.35
N ALA A 50 -4.06 3.20 6.81
CA ALA A 50 -3.73 3.65 8.15
C ALA A 50 -4.01 5.15 8.28
N ASP A 51 -4.41 5.61 9.47
CA ASP A 51 -4.63 7.04 9.71
C ASP A 51 -3.33 7.86 9.59
N SER A 52 -2.20 7.21 9.84
CA SER A 52 -0.83 7.73 9.67
C SER A 52 -0.26 7.53 8.26
N ALA A 53 -1.04 7.03 7.30
CA ALA A 53 -0.54 6.77 5.96
C ALA A 53 -0.01 8.04 5.29
N THR A 54 1.01 7.90 4.45
CA THR A 54 1.46 8.98 3.56
C THR A 54 1.04 8.67 2.12
N VAL A 55 0.24 9.53 1.51
CA VAL A 55 -0.19 9.38 0.12
C VAL A 55 0.45 10.47 -0.74
N ARG A 56 1.15 10.07 -1.79
CA ARG A 56 1.87 10.94 -2.71
C ARG A 56 1.36 10.76 -4.13
N ASN A 57 1.16 11.87 -4.83
CA ASN A 57 0.92 11.90 -6.27
C ASN A 57 1.98 12.77 -6.93
N LEU A 58 2.74 12.16 -7.85
CA LEU A 58 3.72 12.86 -8.68
C LEU A 58 3.05 13.24 -10.00
N ARG A 59 2.72 14.52 -10.16
CA ARG A 59 2.19 15.04 -11.43
C ARG A 59 3.35 15.42 -12.35
N ARG A 60 3.50 14.71 -13.46
CA ARG A 60 4.52 14.96 -14.48
C ARG A 60 3.93 15.79 -15.62
N TYR A 61 4.48 16.96 -15.87
CA TYR A 61 4.05 17.86 -16.94
C TYR A 61 4.84 17.60 -18.25
N PRO A 62 4.28 17.90 -19.43
CA PRO A 62 4.98 17.78 -20.71
C PRO A 62 6.30 18.57 -20.78
N THR A 63 6.44 19.61 -19.97
CA THR A 63 7.66 20.41 -19.84
C THR A 63 8.80 19.71 -19.08
N GLY A 64 8.57 18.49 -18.56
CA GLY A 64 9.51 17.76 -17.70
C GLY A 64 9.43 18.16 -16.22
N GLN A 65 8.65 19.19 -15.87
CA GLN A 65 8.43 19.56 -14.47
C GLN A 65 7.64 18.47 -13.74
N VAL A 66 8.06 18.14 -12.52
CA VAL A 66 7.33 17.24 -11.62
C VAL A 66 6.84 18.02 -10.42
N ARG A 67 5.55 17.90 -10.10
CA ARG A 67 4.96 18.44 -8.89
C ARG A 67 4.50 17.31 -7.99
N GLU A 68 4.99 17.30 -6.76
CA GLU A 68 4.51 16.38 -5.73
C GLU A 68 3.33 16.99 -4.98
N MET A 69 2.28 16.20 -4.81
CA MET A 69 1.21 16.44 -3.85
C MET A 69 1.28 15.34 -2.79
N LYS A 70 1.38 15.74 -1.52
CA LYS A 70 1.39 14.83 -0.37
C LYS A 70 0.14 15.07 0.50
N LEU A 71 -0.49 13.99 0.93
CA LEU A 71 -1.62 13.99 1.86
C LEU A 71 -1.36 13.00 3.00
N GLU A 72 -1.74 13.41 4.21
CA GLU A 72 -1.73 12.56 5.40
C GLU A 72 -2.97 11.65 5.41
N GLY A 73 -2.84 10.45 5.98
CA GLY A 73 -3.79 9.34 5.85
C GLY A 73 -5.21 9.70 6.25
N ALA A 74 -5.41 10.27 7.44
CA ALA A 74 -6.73 10.71 7.90
C ALA A 74 -7.40 11.72 6.93
N ARG A 75 -6.62 12.66 6.39
CA ARG A 75 -7.12 13.64 5.40
C ARG A 75 -7.41 12.97 4.07
N TYR A 76 -6.56 12.05 3.63
CA TYR A 76 -6.75 11.29 2.40
C TYR A 76 -8.01 10.44 2.47
N LYS A 77 -8.24 9.70 3.56
CA LYS A 77 -9.44 8.89 3.79
C LYS A 77 -10.73 9.72 3.65
N ALA A 78 -10.76 10.90 4.28
CA ALA A 78 -11.90 11.81 4.18
C ALA A 78 -12.13 12.30 2.73
N LEU A 79 -11.06 12.66 2.03
CA LEU A 79 -11.14 13.09 0.62
C LEU A 79 -11.58 11.96 -0.30
N LEU A 80 -11.06 10.75 -0.09
CA LEU A 80 -11.41 9.56 -0.85
C LEU A 80 -12.93 9.31 -0.76
N VAL A 81 -13.46 9.19 0.46
CA VAL A 81 -14.91 9.00 0.69
C VAL A 81 -15.74 10.13 0.07
N ALA A 82 -15.31 11.39 0.24
CA ALA A 82 -16.02 12.53 -0.33
C ALA A 82 -16.02 12.54 -1.88
N SER A 83 -15.01 11.95 -2.50
CA SER A 83 -14.84 11.92 -3.96
C SER A 83 -15.55 10.77 -4.66
N LEU A 84 -15.88 9.68 -3.94
CA LEU A 84 -16.48 8.47 -4.50
C LEU A 84 -17.78 8.69 -5.30
N PRO A 85 -18.74 9.54 -4.86
CA PRO A 85 -19.95 9.77 -5.64
C PRO A 85 -19.64 10.32 -7.04
N THR A 86 -18.77 11.32 -7.13
CA THR A 86 -18.34 11.90 -8.41
C THR A 86 -17.53 10.91 -9.25
N ALA A 87 -16.68 10.11 -8.61
CA ALA A 87 -15.93 9.05 -9.30
C ALA A 87 -16.88 8.04 -9.94
N LYS A 88 -17.93 7.62 -9.22
CA LYS A 88 -18.97 6.71 -9.70
C LYS A 88 -19.75 7.29 -10.88
N GLU A 89 -20.21 8.54 -10.76
CA GLU A 89 -20.92 9.24 -11.83
C GLU A 89 -20.10 9.35 -13.12
N ARG A 90 -18.79 9.49 -12.99
CA ARG A 90 -17.86 9.59 -14.13
C ARG A 90 -17.34 8.25 -14.64
N GLY A 91 -17.66 7.14 -13.97
CA GLY A 91 -17.09 5.84 -14.28
C GLY A 91 -15.56 5.82 -14.12
N ASP A 92 -15.03 6.50 -13.09
CA ASP A 92 -13.59 6.55 -12.80
C ASP A 92 -13.11 5.21 -12.23
N LEU A 93 -12.98 4.24 -13.12
CA LEU A 93 -12.51 2.90 -12.83
C LEU A 93 -11.04 2.76 -13.20
N SER A 94 -10.38 1.83 -12.52
CA SER A 94 -9.00 1.46 -12.80
C SER A 94 -8.86 -0.05 -13.03
N ALA A 95 -7.95 -0.41 -13.92
CA ALA A 95 -7.45 -1.77 -14.10
C ALA A 95 -5.98 -1.84 -13.68
N TYR A 96 -5.57 -2.98 -13.14
CA TYR A 96 -4.23 -3.18 -12.60
C TYR A 96 -3.53 -4.35 -13.29
N THR A 97 -2.32 -4.13 -13.79
CA THR A 97 -1.46 -5.16 -14.39
C THR A 97 -0.08 -5.15 -13.74
N ASP A 98 0.75 -6.15 -14.06
CA ASP A 98 2.15 -6.24 -13.61
C ASP A 98 2.30 -6.16 -12.08
N VAL A 99 1.34 -6.77 -11.38
CA VAL A 99 1.28 -6.69 -9.92
C VAL A 99 2.39 -7.55 -9.30
N ALA A 100 3.28 -6.92 -8.55
CA ALA A 100 4.38 -7.58 -7.85
C ALA A 100 4.31 -7.31 -6.34
N TYR A 101 4.89 -8.23 -5.57
CA TYR A 101 4.89 -8.21 -4.11
C TYR A 101 6.30 -8.50 -3.61
N GLU A 102 6.79 -7.67 -2.69
CA GLU A 102 8.13 -7.83 -2.10
C GLU A 102 8.06 -7.63 -0.58
N VAL A 103 8.53 -8.60 0.19
CA VAL A 103 8.69 -8.45 1.65
C VAL A 103 9.98 -7.67 1.90
N LEU A 104 9.85 -6.51 2.51
CA LEU A 104 10.97 -5.65 2.84
C LEU A 104 11.71 -6.14 4.09
N ALA A 105 12.96 -5.73 4.27
CA ALA A 105 13.75 -6.06 5.47
C ALA A 105 13.10 -5.56 6.77
N THR A 106 12.23 -4.55 6.70
CA THR A 106 11.43 -4.02 7.81
C THR A 106 10.27 -4.94 8.22
N GLY A 107 9.95 -5.95 7.41
CA GLY A 107 8.78 -6.82 7.59
C GLY A 107 7.50 -6.30 6.94
N GLU A 108 7.54 -5.11 6.34
CA GLU A 108 6.46 -4.56 5.52
C GLU A 108 6.42 -5.26 4.16
N VAL A 109 5.34 -5.06 3.40
CA VAL A 109 5.24 -5.55 2.03
C VAL A 109 5.07 -4.37 1.08
N ALA A 110 5.96 -4.29 0.09
CA ALA A 110 5.79 -3.42 -1.07
C ALA A 110 4.92 -4.11 -2.11
N ILE A 111 3.96 -3.37 -2.66
CA ILE A 111 3.09 -3.81 -3.75
C ILE A 111 3.27 -2.81 -4.88
N THR A 112 3.66 -3.27 -6.06
CA THR A 112 3.76 -2.42 -7.24
C THR A 112 2.81 -2.93 -8.32
N ALA A 113 2.26 -2.01 -9.10
CA ALA A 113 1.38 -2.33 -10.21
C ALA A 113 1.43 -1.23 -11.28
N THR A 114 1.01 -1.58 -12.49
CA THR A 114 0.63 -0.62 -13.52
C THR A 114 -0.88 -0.36 -13.41
N ARG A 115 -1.28 0.88 -13.13
CA ARG A 115 -2.69 1.31 -13.07
C ARG A 115 -3.09 1.96 -14.38
N TYR A 116 -4.02 1.34 -15.11
CA TYR A 116 -4.72 1.94 -16.25
C TYR A 116 -6.01 2.61 -15.77
N SER A 117 -6.17 3.91 -16.03
CA SER A 117 -7.40 4.65 -15.74
C SER A 117 -8.35 4.59 -16.94
N GLU A 118 -9.54 4.05 -16.74
CA GLU A 118 -10.60 3.99 -17.76
C GLU A 118 -11.09 5.41 -18.12
N LEU A 119 -11.17 6.31 -17.15
CA LEU A 119 -11.60 7.68 -17.40
C LEU A 119 -10.54 8.49 -18.16
N LYS A 120 -9.25 8.32 -17.81
CA LYS A 120 -8.16 9.13 -18.38
C LYS A 120 -7.43 8.48 -19.56
N GLN A 121 -7.71 7.20 -19.83
CA GLN A 121 -7.18 6.45 -20.97
C GLN A 121 -5.64 6.40 -21.01
N TYR A 122 -4.99 6.28 -19.85
CA TYR A 122 -3.54 6.08 -19.75
C TYR A 122 -3.15 5.19 -18.57
N SER A 123 -1.96 4.59 -18.68
CA SER A 123 -1.34 3.81 -17.61
C SER A 123 -0.33 4.64 -16.81
N SER A 124 -0.26 4.39 -15.51
CA SER A 124 0.68 5.02 -14.58
C SER A 124 1.14 4.01 -13.53
N PRO A 125 2.37 4.11 -13.02
CA PRO A 125 2.81 3.24 -11.93
C PRO A 125 2.04 3.57 -10.65
N LEU A 126 1.73 2.52 -9.89
CA LEU A 126 1.22 2.56 -8.53
C LEU A 126 2.19 1.78 -7.64
N ALA A 127 2.58 2.38 -6.52
CA ALA A 127 3.34 1.72 -5.47
C ALA A 127 2.63 1.89 -4.13
N LEU A 128 2.38 0.79 -3.45
CA LEU A 128 1.84 0.74 -2.10
C LEU A 128 2.87 0.10 -1.17
N ARG A 129 2.86 0.52 0.09
CA ARG A 129 3.56 -0.14 1.18
C ARG A 129 2.55 -0.43 2.27
N ILE A 130 2.51 -1.67 2.73
CA ILE A 130 1.59 -2.12 3.76
C ILE A 130 2.33 -2.66 4.97
N ALA A 131 1.72 -2.47 6.14
CA ALA A 131 2.25 -2.94 7.42
C ALA A 131 1.11 -3.39 8.34
N PRO A 132 1.34 -4.38 9.22
CA PRO A 132 0.41 -4.67 10.30
C PRO A 132 0.34 -3.45 11.25
N GLN A 133 -0.87 -3.07 11.63
CA GLN A 133 -1.07 -2.01 12.62
C GLN A 133 -1.10 -2.61 14.03
N ALA A 134 -1.23 -1.77 15.07
CA ALA A 134 -1.25 -2.21 16.47
C ALA A 134 -2.40 -3.20 16.79
N ASP A 135 -3.48 -3.20 15.99
CA ASP A 135 -4.58 -4.15 16.07
C ASP A 135 -4.36 -5.44 15.28
N GLY A 136 -3.16 -5.63 14.69
CA GLY A 136 -2.81 -6.77 13.86
C GLY A 136 -3.38 -6.73 12.44
N VAL A 137 -4.18 -5.70 12.09
CA VAL A 137 -4.75 -5.58 10.75
C VAL A 137 -3.74 -4.92 9.82
N TRP A 138 -3.49 -5.54 8.68
CA TRP A 138 -2.65 -4.98 7.62
C TRP A 138 -3.34 -3.79 6.97
N ARG A 139 -2.64 -2.67 6.86
CA ARG A 139 -3.14 -1.45 6.21
C ARG A 139 -2.07 -0.82 5.34
N ILE A 140 -2.51 -0.03 4.36
CA ILE A 140 -1.65 0.82 3.53
C ILE A 140 -1.09 1.92 4.42
N VAL A 141 0.23 1.94 4.56
CA VAL A 141 0.98 2.98 5.28
C VAL A 141 1.61 3.98 4.32
N GLU A 142 1.74 3.61 3.04
CA GLU A 142 2.21 4.51 2.01
C GLU A 142 1.60 4.19 0.66
N GLU A 143 1.25 5.23 -0.08
CA GLU A 143 0.89 5.15 -1.50
C GLU A 143 1.68 6.19 -2.27
N THR A 144 2.22 5.79 -3.42
CA THR A 144 2.79 6.68 -4.42
C THR A 144 2.18 6.35 -5.78
N GLY A 145 1.51 7.32 -6.37
CA GLY A 145 1.00 7.24 -7.74
C GLY A 145 1.54 8.36 -8.61
N GLU A 146 1.34 8.23 -9.92
CA GLU A 146 1.66 9.27 -10.89
C GLU A 146 0.43 9.76 -11.64
N SER A 147 0.47 11.01 -12.08
CA SER A 147 -0.58 11.60 -12.92
C SER A 147 -0.01 12.51 -13.99
N GLN A 148 -0.79 12.70 -15.05
CA GLN A 148 -0.50 13.59 -16.17
C GLN A 148 -1.59 14.66 -16.27
N PRO A 149 -1.32 15.82 -16.91
CA PRO A 149 -2.26 16.93 -16.95
C PRO A 149 -3.56 16.67 -17.67
#